data_AF-V5TYU0-F1
#
_entry.id   AF-V5TYU0-F1
#
_cell.length_a   1.000
_cell.length_b   1.000
_cell.length_c   1.000
_cell.angle_alpha   90.00
_cell.angle_beta   90.00
_cell.angle_gamma   90.00
#
_symmetry.space_group_name_H-M   'P 1'
#
loop_
_entity.id
_entity.type
_entity.pdbx_description
1 polymer ?
#
loop_
_entity_poly.entity_id
_entity_poly.type
_entity_poly.pdbx_seq_one_letter_code
_entity_poly.pdbx_strand_id
1 'polypeptide(L)' 'MTNSHDDIQVGSVLMMYSPVRRGWITPDGSVITNPLKAQRIAEALHNQIKKAAA' A
#
# COMPACT_ATOMS: atom_id res chain seq x y z
N MET A 1 10.30 -2.50 6.25
CA MET A 1 9.62 -3.80 6.39
C MET A 1 10.58 -4.73 7.09
N THR A 2 10.41 -4.88 8.41
CA THR A 2 11.20 -5.80 9.24
C THR A 2 10.53 -7.17 9.29
N ASN A 3 9.22 -7.21 9.01
CA ASN A 3 8.39 -8.40 8.91
C ASN A 3 7.70 -8.48 7.54
N SER A 4 7.44 -9.70 7.06
CA SER A 4 6.76 -9.94 5.78
C SER A 4 5.28 -9.55 5.79
N HIS A 5 4.73 -9.23 6.97
CA HIS A 5 3.33 -8.86 7.19
C HIS A 5 3.18 -7.44 7.76
N ASP A 6 4.23 -6.62 7.66
CA ASP A 6 4.16 -5.22 8.09
C ASP A 6 3.24 -4.42 7.17
N ASP A 7 2.55 -3.44 7.74
CA ASP A 7 1.84 -2.44 6.97
C ASP A 7 2.79 -1.64 6.06
N ILE A 8 2.29 -1.24 4.90
CA ILE A 8 3.05 -0.45 3.94
C ILE A 8 2.58 1.00 4.04
N GLN A 9 3.47 1.87 4.51
CA GLN A 9 3.21 3.31 4.57
C GLN A 9 4.15 4.05 3.62
N VAL A 10 3.57 4.79 2.68
CA VAL A 10 4.29 5.65 1.74
C VAL A 10 3.71 7.05 1.79
N GLY A 11 4.40 7.94 2.50
CA GLY A 11 3.92 9.31 2.73
C GLY A 11 2.56 9.31 3.42
N SER A 12 1.54 9.81 2.71
CA SER A 12 0.13 9.85 3.14
C SER A 12 -0.67 8.59 2.81
N VAL A 13 -0.10 7.63 2.09
CA VAL A 13 -0.77 6.38 1.70
C VAL A 13 -0.42 5.29 2.70
N LEU A 14 -1.44 4.66 3.29
CA LEU A 14 -1.31 3.50 4.15
C LEU A 14 -2.03 2.30 3.49
N MET A 15 -1.30 1.21 3.31
CA MET A 15 -1.86 -0.09 2.93
C MET A 15 -1.70 -1.05 4.10
N MET A 16 -2.83 -1.40 4.71
CA MET A 16 -2.87 -2.27 5.88
C MET A 16 -2.78 -3.73 5.45
N TYR A 17 -1.92 -4.50 6.11
CA TYR A 17 -1.87 -5.94 5.92
C TYR A 17 -3.09 -6.59 6.58
N SER A 18 -3.80 -7.41 5.82
CA SER A 18 -4.91 -8.23 6.32
C SER A 18 -4.45 -9.67 6.50
N PRO A 19 -4.39 -10.18 7.75
CA PRO A 19 -4.09 -11.58 8.01
C PRO A 19 -5.15 -12.53 7.45
N VAL A 20 -6.42 -12.09 7.42
CA VAL A 20 -7.55 -12.87 6.91
C VAL A 20 -7.43 -13.06 5.39
N ARG A 21 -7.10 -12.00 4.67
CA ARG A 21 -6.96 -12.02 3.20
C ARG A 21 -5.53 -12.34 2.74
N ARG A 22 -4.59 -12.47 3.68
CA ARG A 22 -3.16 -12.73 3.48
C ARG A 22 -2.50 -11.76 2.50
N GLY A 23 -2.81 -10.48 2.62
CA GLY A 23 -2.31 -9.45 1.71
C GLY A 23 -2.64 -8.04 2.17
N TRP A 24 -2.06 -7.06 1.51
CA TRP A 24 -2.26 -5.64 1.73
C TRP A 24 -3.53 -5.16 1.05
N ILE A 25 -4.36 -4.48 1.82
CA ILE A 25 -5.59 -3.86 1.33
C ILE A 25 -5.24 -2.48 0.78
N THR A 26 -5.58 -2.26 -0.47
CA THR A 26 -5.45 -0.97 -1.14
C THR A 26 -6.67 -0.08 -0.84
N PRO A 27 -6.57 1.25 -0.98
CA PRO A 27 -7.70 2.16 -0.71
C PRO A 27 -8.93 1.95 -1.60
N ASP A 28 -8.78 1.29 -2.76
CA ASP A 28 -9.87 0.87 -3.65
C ASP A 28 -10.55 -0.44 -3.20
N GLY A 29 -10.08 -1.07 -2.11
CA GLY A 29 -10.58 -2.35 -1.59
C GLY A 29 -9.96 -3.60 -2.24
N SER A 30 -9.03 -3.46 -3.18
CA SER A 30 -8.29 -4.58 -3.75
C SER A 30 -7.32 -5.18 -2.74
N VAL A 31 -6.91 -6.44 -2.95
CA VAL A 31 -5.93 -7.13 -2.10
C VAL A 31 -4.71 -7.47 -2.93
N ILE A 32 -3.54 -7.06 -2.46
CA ILE A 32 -2.25 -7.38 -3.06
C ILE A 32 -1.51 -8.31 -2.12
N THR A 33 -1.07 -9.47 -2.61
CA THR A 33 -0.29 -10.42 -1.81
C THR A 33 1.22 -10.28 -2.00
N ASN A 34 1.66 -9.56 -3.03
CA ASN A 34 3.07 -9.31 -3.30
C ASN A 34 3.51 -7.98 -2.64
N PRO A 35 4.44 -8.01 -1.66
CA PRO A 35 4.84 -6.82 -0.93
C PRO A 35 5.48 -5.76 -1.83
N LEU A 36 6.29 -6.16 -2.82
CA LEU A 36 6.93 -5.22 -3.75
C LEU A 36 5.90 -4.55 -4.67
N LYS A 37 4.85 -5.29 -5.06
CA LYS A 37 3.76 -4.73 -5.85
C LYS A 37 2.93 -3.75 -5.02
N ALA A 38 2.63 -4.09 -3.76
CA ALA A 38 1.91 -3.21 -2.85
C ALA A 38 2.69 -1.90 -2.60
N GLN A 39 4.00 -2.01 -2.36
CA GLN A 39 4.90 -0.87 -2.23
C GLN A 39 4.85 0.05 -3.46
N ARG A 40 5.01 -0.49 -4.67
CA ARG A 40 4.95 0.30 -5.91
C ARG A 40 3.62 1.00 -6.11
N ILE A 41 2.51 0.35 -5.76
CA ILE A 41 1.17 0.96 -5.89
C ILE A 41 1.00 2.06 -4.84
N ALA A 42 1.51 1.86 -3.63
CA ALA A 42 1.50 2.90 -2.60
C ALA A 42 2.30 4.15 -3.04
N GLU A 43 3.48 3.95 -3.63
CA GLU A 43 4.29 5.01 -4.23
C GLU A 43 3.59 5.71 -5.40
N ALA A 44 2.96 4.94 -6.30
CA ALA A 44 2.20 5.49 -7.41
C ALA A 44 1.04 6.37 -6.92
N LEU A 45 0.28 5.88 -5.93
CA LEU A 45 -0.84 6.62 -5.34
C LEU A 45 -0.37 7.87 -4.61
N HIS A 46 0.72 7.78 -3.83
CA HIS A 46 1.30 8.95 -3.18
C HIS A 46 1.72 10.02 -4.20
N ASN A 47 2.36 9.62 -5.30
CA ASN A 47 2.75 10.52 -6.37
C ASN A 47 1.53 11.14 -7.09
N GLN A 48 0.43 10.39 -7.26
CA GLN A 48 -0.81 10.93 -7.81
C GLN A 48 -1.43 11.97 -6.89
N ILE A 49 -1.52 11.69 -5.59
CA ILE A 49 -2.02 12.63 -4.57
C ILE A 49 -1.16 13.90 -4.57
N LYS A 50 0.18 13.74 -4.57
CA LYS A 50 1.13 14.86 -4.60
C LYS A 50 0.96 15.73 -5.85
N LYS A 51 0.70 15.13 -7.02
CA LYS A 51 0.44 15.86 -8.26
C LYS A 51 -0.91 16.58 -8.26
N ALA A 52 -1.94 16.00 -7.66
CA ALA A 52 -3.26 16.61 -7.58
C ALA A 52 -3.32 17.78 -6.58
N ALA A 53 -2.41 17.82 -5.62
CA ALA A 53 -2.30 18.89 -4.63
C ALA A 53 -1.39 20.06 -5.06
N ALA A 54 -0.79 20.00 -6.26
CA ALA A 54 0.05 21.03 -6.87
C ALA A 54 -0.72 21.78 -7.97
#